data_AF-A0A6G3XWY3-F1
#
_entry.id   AF-A0A6G3XWY3-F1
#
_cell.length_a   1.000
_cell.length_b   1.000
_cell.length_c   1.000
_cell.angle_alpha   90.00
_cell.angle_beta   90.00
_cell.angle_gamma   90.00
#
_symmetry.space_group_name_H-M   'P 1'
#
loop_
_entity.id
_entity.type
_entity.pdbx_description
1 polymer ?
#
loop_
_entity_poly.entity_id
_entity_poly.type
_entity_poly.pdbx_seq_one_letter_code
_entity_poly.pdbx_strand_id
1 'polypeptide(L)' 'NSGSSSVKYQLLDMRDRSRLASGLVERIGEETSRLVHTPLTGDGAEPRERTGRIADHDAALKAAAEELAAD' A
#
# COMPACT_ATOMS: atom_id res chain seq x y z
N ASN A 1 -4.50 -0.24 8.81
CA ASN A 1 -5.46 -1.25 9.33
C ASN A 1 -4.95 -2.62 8.91
N SER A 2 -4.70 -3.51 9.86
CA SER A 2 -4.09 -4.80 9.60
C SER A 2 -5.07 -5.92 9.91
N GLY A 3 -5.37 -6.75 8.92
CA GLY A 3 -6.08 -8.02 9.07
C GLY A 3 -5.09 -9.19 9.20
N SER A 4 -5.61 -10.42 9.31
CA SER A 4 -4.78 -11.63 9.43
C SER A 4 -3.89 -11.88 8.21
N SER A 5 -4.30 -11.46 7.02
CA SER A 5 -3.57 -11.65 5.75
C SER A 5 -3.54 -10.38 4.88
N SER A 6 -3.81 -9.21 5.47
CA SER A 6 -3.80 -7.94 4.72
C SER A 6 -3.39 -6.73 5.55
N VAL A 7 -2.90 -5.70 4.86
CA VAL A 7 -2.67 -4.37 5.42
C VAL A 7 -3.27 -3.33 4.47
N LYS A 8 -4.27 -2.59 4.95
CA LYS A 8 -4.82 -1.40 4.27
C LYS A 8 -4.20 -0.15 4.87
N TYR A 9 -3.73 0.76 4.03
CA TYR A 9 -3.12 2.01 4.48
C TYR A 9 -3.62 3.22 3.70
N GLN A 10 -3.58 4.37 4.36
CA GLN A 10 -3.83 5.69 3.79
C GLN A 10 -2.82 6.66 4.38
N LEU A 11 -2.25 7.53 3.55
CA LEU A 11 -1.47 8.67 4.01
C LEU A 11 -2.39 9.90 3.99
N LEU A 12 -2.47 10.61 5.12
CA LEU A 12 -3.33 11.78 5.26
C LEU A 12 -2.48 13.02 5.49
N ASP A 13 -2.85 14.13 4.85
CA ASP A 13 -2.39 15.45 5.27
C ASP A 13 -3.07 15.82 6.59
N MET A 14 -2.30 16.01 7.65
CA MET A 14 -2.87 16.25 8.97
C MET A 14 -3.44 17.67 9.13
N ARG A 15 -3.22 18.58 8.17
CA ARG A 15 -3.76 19.95 8.18
C ARG A 15 -5.25 19.98 7.85
N ASP A 16 -5.67 19.21 6.86
CA ASP A 16 -7.04 19.21 6.33
C ASP A 16 -7.68 17.81 6.23
N ARG A 17 -6.93 16.76 6.59
CA ARG A 17 -7.32 15.33 6.50
C ARG A 17 -7.57 14.86 5.07
N SER A 18 -7.07 15.58 4.07
CA SER A 18 -7.05 15.09 2.70
C SER A 18 -6.17 13.85 2.58
N ARG A 19 -6.51 12.95 1.66
CA ARG A 19 -5.82 11.67 1.47
C ARG A 19 -4.76 11.80 0.39
N LEU A 20 -3.49 11.75 0.77
CA LEU A 20 -2.32 11.87 -0.12
C LEU A 20 -1.96 10.57 -0.85
N ALA A 21 -2.32 9.41 -0.29
CA ALA A 21 -2.15 8.11 -0.94
C ALA A 21 -3.04 7.07 -0.26
N SER A 22 -3.26 5.95 -0.95
CA SER A 22 -3.83 4.75 -0.33
C SER A 22 -3.27 3.48 -0.94
N GLY A 23 -3.31 2.39 -0.18
CA GLY A 23 -2.99 1.10 -0.73
C GLY A 23 -3.47 -0.07 0.10
N LEU A 24 -3.30 -1.24 -0.49
CA LEU A 24 -3.68 -2.53 0.03
C LEU A 24 -2.56 -3.53 -0.26
N VAL A 25 -2.11 -4.22 0.78
CA VAL A 25 -1.36 -5.47 0.67
C VAL A 25 -2.31 -6.59 1.07
N GLU A 26 -2.47 -7.60 0.22
CA GLU A 26 -3.35 -8.75 0.48
C GLU A 26 -2.65 -10.08 0.13
N ARG A 27 -3.20 -11.18 0.66
CA ARG A 27 -2.63 -12.53 0.54
C ARG A 27 -1.21 -12.62 1.13
N ILE A 28 -1.00 -11.92 2.24
CA ILE A 28 0.26 -11.96 3.01
C ILE A 28 0.45 -13.39 3.54
N GLY A 29 1.64 -13.96 3.34
CA GLY A 29 1.99 -15.32 3.72
C GLY A 29 1.64 -16.40 2.70
N GLU A 30 0.90 -16.07 1.64
CA GLU A 30 0.61 -16.98 0.53
C GLU A 30 1.78 -17.07 -0.46
N GLU A 31 1.68 -17.99 -1.42
CA GLU A 31 2.68 -18.15 -2.50
C GLU A 31 2.83 -16.88 -3.34
N THR A 32 1.72 -16.21 -3.61
CA THR A 32 1.69 -14.93 -4.32
C THR A 32 0.82 -13.93 -3.56
N SER A 33 1.44 -12.86 -3.09
CA SER A 33 0.77 -11.69 -2.52
C SER A 33 0.53 -10.62 -3.59
N ARG A 34 -0.34 -9.68 -3.29
CA ARG A 34 -0.65 -8.54 -4.16
C ARG A 34 -0.56 -7.24 -3.38
N LEU A 35 0.15 -6.28 -3.95
CA LEU A 35 0.22 -4.91 -3.47
C LEU A 35 -0.39 -4.00 -4.52
N VAL A 36 -1.35 -3.16 -4.12
CA VAL A 36 -1.86 -2.06 -4.92
C VAL A 36 -1.63 -0.76 -4.18
N HIS A 37 -1.03 0.21 -4.86
CA HIS A 37 -0.77 1.55 -4.35
C HIS A 37 -1.37 2.60 -5.31
N THR A 38 -2.02 3.62 -4.75
CA THR A 38 -2.62 4.73 -5.51
C THR A 38 -2.17 6.06 -4.90
N PRO A 39 -1.31 6.82 -5.60
CA PRO A 39 -0.90 8.16 -5.16
C PRO A 39 -1.97 9.21 -5.45
N LEU A 40 -1.91 10.37 -4.78
CA LEU A 40 -2.77 11.53 -5.06
C LEU A 40 -2.22 12.46 -6.15
N THR A 41 -0.99 12.28 -6.63
CA THR A 41 -0.34 13.29 -7.49
C THR A 41 -0.95 13.41 -8.89
N GLY A 42 -1.94 14.28 -9.02
CA GLY A 42 -2.48 14.82 -10.28
C GLY A 42 -3.60 13.99 -10.90
N ASP A 43 -4.50 14.67 -11.64
CA ASP A 43 -5.53 14.03 -12.47
C ASP A 43 -4.88 12.95 -13.36
N GLY A 44 -5.11 11.67 -13.04
CA GLY A 44 -4.59 10.53 -13.82
C GLY A 44 -3.43 9.73 -13.21
N ALA A 45 -3.13 9.84 -11.92
CA ALA A 45 -2.17 8.95 -11.26
C ALA A 45 -2.68 7.50 -11.26
N GLU A 46 -2.16 6.68 -12.18
CA GLU A 46 -2.51 5.28 -12.32
C GLU A 46 -2.06 4.46 -11.09
N PRO A 47 -2.88 3.51 -10.61
CA PRO A 47 -2.45 2.60 -9.56
C PRO A 47 -1.20 1.82 -9.97
N ARG A 48 -0.22 1.76 -9.07
CA ARG A 48 0.91 0.83 -9.18
C ARG A 48 0.52 -0.50 -8.56
N GLU A 49 0.63 -1.56 -9.33
CA GLU A 49 0.36 -2.92 -8.88
C GLU A 49 1.62 -3.78 -8.96
N ARG A 50 1.86 -4.55 -7.90
CA ARG A 50 2.94 -5.53 -7.83
C ARG A 50 2.41 -6.84 -7.28
N THR A 51 2.83 -7.93 -7.90
CA THR A 51 2.60 -9.29 -7.41
C THR A 51 3.93 -9.93 -7.04
N GLY A 52 3.91 -10.78 -6.01
CA GLY A 52 5.11 -11.42 -5.50
C GLY A 52 4.92 -11.85 -4.05
N ARG A 53 5.85 -12.67 -3.55
CA ARG A 53 5.73 -13.20 -2.19
C ARG A 53 5.99 -12.10 -1.15
N ILE A 54 5.02 -11.85 -0.28
CA ILE A 54 5.17 -11.03 0.93
C ILE A 54 4.94 -11.97 2.12
N ALA A 55 6.02 -12.31 2.82
CA ALA A 55 6.03 -13.40 3.79
C ALA A 55 5.21 -13.11 5.06
N ASP A 56 5.20 -11.85 5.51
CA ASP A 56 4.58 -11.43 6.76
C ASP A 56 4.21 -9.93 6.73
N HIS A 57 3.63 -9.45 7.84
CA HIS A 57 3.22 -8.06 7.99
C HIS A 57 4.37 -7.06 8.06
N ASP A 58 5.56 -7.47 8.50
CA ASP A 58 6.74 -6.60 8.50
C ASP A 58 7.18 -6.31 7.06
N ALA A 59 7.29 -7.35 6.23
CA ALA A 59 7.54 -7.22 4.80
C ALA A 59 6.43 -6.41 4.10
N ALA A 60 5.17 -6.60 4.49
CA ALA A 60 4.06 -5.82 3.95
C ALA A 60 4.16 -4.32 4.27
N LEU A 61 4.54 -3.95 5.50
CA LEU A 61 4.73 -2.56 5.90
C LEU A 61 5.93 -1.92 5.22
N LYS A 62 7.03 -2.67 5.05
CA LYS A 62 8.20 -2.21 4.28
C LYS A 62 7.84 -1.94 2.82
N ALA A 63 7.15 -2.87 2.17
CA ALA A 63 6.71 -2.69 0.79
C ALA A 63 5.74 -1.49 0.64
N ALA A 64 4.83 -1.29 1.59
CA ALA A 64 3.96 -0.11 1.61
C ALA A 64 4.76 1.20 1.77
N ALA A 65 5.79 1.21 2.63
CA ALA A 65 6.66 2.37 2.82
C ALA A 65 7.52 2.66 1.58
N GLU A 66 7.98 1.63 0.86
CA GLU A 66 8.69 1.78 -0.41
C GLU A 66 7.83 2.48 -1.47
N GLU A 67 6.57 2.08 -1.61
CA GLU A 67 5.65 2.73 -2.55
C GLU A 67 5.38 4.19 -2.15
N LEU A 68 5.16 4.46 -0.87
CA LEU A 68 4.99 5.83 -0.37
C LEU A 68 6.24 6.70 -0.56
N ALA A 69 7.43 6.11 -0.53
CA ALA A 69 8.68 6.83 -0.79
C ALA A 69 8.94 7.06 -2.30
N ALA A 70 8.23 6.34 -3.16
CA ALA A 70 8.29 6.48 -4.62
C ALA A 70 7.20 7.40 -5.18
N ASP A 71 6.40 8.03 -4.31
CA ASP A 71 5.45 9.10 -4.65
C ASP A 71 6.16 10.45 -4.83
#